data_AF-A0A6S6PIB6-F1
#
_entry.id   AF-A0A6S6PIB6-F1
#
_cell.length_a   1.000
_cell.length_b   1.000
_cell.length_c   1.000
_cell.angle_alpha   90.00
_cell.angle_beta   90.00
_cell.angle_gamma   90.00
#
_symmetry.space_group_name_H-M   'P 1'
#
loop_
_entity.id
_entity.type
_entity.pdbx_description
1 polymer ?
#
loop_
_entity_poly.entity_id
_entity_poly.type
_entity_poly.pdbx_seq_one_letter_code
_entity_poly.pdbx_strand_id
1 'polypeptide(L)' 'MNTARKPYPSDISDEEWSLIVPYLLLMKEDAEQRHHDLRELFNGLRYVIRYGIAWWAMPNDLPP' A
#
# COMPACT_ATOMS: atom_id res chain seq x y z
N MET A 1 -18.43 3.71 0.91
CA MET A 1 -18.15 5.07 0.43
C MET A 1 -16.64 5.20 0.39
N ASN A 2 -16.06 5.32 -0.81
CA ASN A 2 -14.61 5.37 -0.99
C ASN A 2 -14.15 6.79 -0.63
N THR A 3 -13.99 7.05 0.67
CA THR A 3 -13.44 8.31 1.17
C THR A 3 -12.01 8.35 0.66
N ALA A 4 -11.70 9.28 -0.25
CA ALA A 4 -10.36 9.42 -0.80
C ALA A 4 -9.35 9.48 0.36
N ARG A 5 -8.49 8.47 0.45
CA ARG A 5 -7.46 8.38 1.50
C ARG A 5 -6.58 9.62 1.40
N LYS A 6 -6.17 10.16 2.55
CA LYS A 6 -5.13 11.18 2.54
C LYS A 6 -3.81 10.50 2.20
N PRO A 7 -3.12 10.90 1.10
CA PRO A 7 -1.89 10.23 0.70
C PRO A 7 -0.81 10.39 1.77
N TYR A 8 0.07 9.40 1.90
CA TYR A 8 1.25 9.54 2.75
C TYR A 8 2.27 10.42 2.02
N PRO A 9 3.14 11.16 2.74
CA PRO A 9 4.27 11.86 2.13
C PRO A 9 5.27 10.93 1.41
N SER A 10 5.12 9.61 1.62
CA SER A 10 5.88 8.55 0.97
C SER A 10 5.08 7.73 -0.03
N ASP A 11 3.93 8.21 -0.49
CA ASP A 11 3.25 7.55 -1.60
C ASP A 11 4.11 7.63 -2.87
N ILE A 12 4.01 6.61 -3.71
CA ILE A 12 4.76 6.53 -4.96
C ILE A 12 3.98 7.13 -6.13
N SER A 13 4.70 7.66 -7.12
CA SER A 13 4.10 8.17 -8.36
C SER A 13 3.51 7.04 -9.21
N ASP A 14 2.71 7.40 -10.22
CA ASP A 14 2.16 6.42 -11.16
C ASP A 14 3.27 5.76 -12.00
N GLU A 15 4.30 6.52 -12.35
CA GLU A 15 5.48 6.01 -13.07
C GLU A 15 6.25 5.02 -12.20
N GLU A 16 6.54 5.36 -10.94
CA GLU A 16 7.19 4.43 -10.00
C GLU A 16 6.33 3.18 -9.78
N TRP A 17 5.02 3.35 -9.65
CA TRP A 17 4.08 2.25 -9.50
C TRP A 17 4.12 1.29 -10.69
N SER A 18 4.17 1.80 -11.93
CA SER A 18 4.25 0.97 -13.14
C SER A 18 5.47 0.04 -13.17
N LEU A 19 6.56 0.43 -12.49
CA LEU A 19 7.77 -0.38 -12.38
C LEU A 19 7.64 -1.47 -11.31
N ILE A 20 6.87 -1.23 -10.26
CA ILE A 20 6.78 -2.10 -9.07
C ILE A 20 5.66 -3.14 -9.23
N VAL A 21 4.53 -2.75 -9.81
CA VAL A 21 3.33 -3.59 -10.00
C VAL A 21 3.64 -4.99 -10.52
N PRO A 22 4.46 -5.18 -11.58
CA PRO A 22 4.69 -6.51 -12.12
C PRO A 22 5.29 -7.50 -11.10
N TYR A 23 6.05 -7.00 -10.12
CA TYR A 23 6.65 -7.82 -9.06
C TYR A 23 5.66 -8.17 -7.95
N LEU A 24 4.68 -7.29 -7.68
CA LEU A 24 3.58 -7.57 -6.75
C LEU A 24 2.50 -8.45 -7.39
N LEU A 25 2.46 -8.49 -8.72
CA LEU A 25 1.46 -9.24 -9.48
C LEU A 25 1.74 -10.75 -9.62
N LEU A 26 2.74 -11.30 -8.92
CA LEU A 26 3.11 -12.72 -8.98
C LEU A 26 2.12 -13.69 -8.31
N MET A 27 0.92 -13.20 -7.95
CA MET A 27 -0.17 -13.98 -7.36
C MET A 27 -1.43 -13.84 -8.22
N LYS A 28 -2.30 -14.85 -8.17
CA LYS A 28 -3.61 -14.78 -8.83
C LYS A 28 -4.45 -13.65 -8.24
N GLU A 29 -5.29 -13.04 -9.06
CA GLU A 29 -6.21 -11.97 -8.63
C GLU A 29 -7.24 -12.43 -7.60
N ASP A 30 -7.63 -13.71 -7.65
CA ASP A 30 -8.58 -14.36 -6.74
C ASP A 30 -7.92 -14.95 -5.48
N ALA A 31 -6.64 -14.69 -5.25
CA ALA A 31 -5.95 -15.19 -4.06
C ALA A 31 -6.49 -14.52 -2.79
N GLU A 32 -6.71 -15.30 -1.72
CA GLU A 32 -7.21 -14.80 -0.43
C GLU A 32 -6.31 -13.72 0.19
N GLN A 33 -5.04 -13.66 -0.20
CA GLN A 33 -4.11 -12.63 0.25
C GLN A 33 -4.33 -11.27 -0.43
N ARG A 34 -5.15 -11.17 -1.50
CA ARG A 34 -5.48 -9.94 -2.24
C ARG A 34 -6.82 -9.32 -1.83
N HIS A 35 -7.07 -9.22 -0.53
CA HIS A 35 -8.24 -8.49 -0.03
C HIS A 35 -8.08 -6.97 -0.07
N HIS A 36 -6.83 -6.49 -0.14
CA HIS A 36 -6.51 -5.06 -0.12
C HIS A 36 -5.92 -4.60 -1.44
N ASP A 37 -6.14 -3.32 -1.76
CA ASP A 37 -5.49 -2.69 -2.88
C ASP A 37 -3.96 -2.75 -2.71
N LEU A 38 -3.27 -3.31 -3.71
CA LEU A 38 -1.83 -3.53 -3.64
C LEU A 38 -1.05 -2.22 -3.54
N ARG A 39 -1.54 -1.15 -4.16
CA ARG A 39 -0.89 0.16 -4.13
C ARG A 39 -0.99 0.76 -2.74
N GLU A 40 -2.17 0.69 -2.14
CA GLU A 40 -2.38 1.18 -0.78
C GLU A 40 -1.55 0.40 0.24
N LEU A 41 -1.49 -0.93 0.12
CA LEU A 41 -0.64 -1.77 0.97
C LEU A 41 0.85 -1.40 0.82
N PHE A 42 1.31 -1.22 -0.41
CA PHE A 42 2.70 -0.86 -0.71
C PHE A 42 3.05 0.55 -0.18
N ASN A 43 2.17 1.52 -0.38
CA ASN A 43 2.30 2.87 0.16
C ASN A 43 2.39 2.86 1.70
N GLY A 44 1.55 2.06 2.35
CA GLY A 44 1.59 1.83 3.80
C GLY A 44 2.91 1.24 4.29
N LEU A 45 3.38 0.18 3.64
CA LEU A 45 4.67 -0.44 3.95
C LEU A 45 5.83 0.53 3.76
N ARG A 46 5.81 1.31 2.67
CA ARG A 46 6.83 2.32 2.40
C ARG A 46 6.85 3.42 3.47
N TYR A 47 5.68 3.82 3.98
CA TYR A 47 5.57 4.77 5.08
C TYR A 47 6.22 4.21 6.36
N VAL A 48 5.87 2.98 6.74
CA VAL A 48 6.46 2.28 7.90
C VAL A 48 7.98 2.20 7.80
N ILE A 49 8.51 1.75 6.66
CA ILE A 49 9.95 1.63 6.44
C ILE A 49 10.64 2.99 6.46
N ARG A 50 10.05 4.02 5.84
CA ARG A 50 10.66 5.35 5.73
C ARG A 50 10.75 6.07 7.08
N TYR A 51 9.75 5.90 7.94
CA TYR A 51 9.65 6.63 9.21
C TYR A 51 10.01 5.76 10.42
N GLY A 52 10.24 4.47 10.24
CA GLY A 52 10.60 3.55 11.33
C GLY A 52 9.49 3.38 12.37
N ILE A 53 8.24 3.58 11.98
CA ILE A 53 7.10 3.46 12.89
C ILE A 53 6.55 2.04 12.89
N ALA A 54 5.84 1.70 13.96
CA ALA A 54 5.09 0.47 13.99
C ALA A 54 3.87 0.51 13.07
N TRP A 55 3.49 -0.64 12.50
CA TRP A 55 2.31 -0.75 11.62
C TRP A 55 1.01 -0.27 12.30
N TRP A 56 0.80 -0.68 13.56
CA TRP A 56 -0.37 -0.26 14.35
C TRP A 56 -0.39 1.24 14.72
N ALA A 57 0.73 1.94 14.51
CA ALA A 57 0.83 3.38 14.73
C ALA A 57 0.58 4.20 13.45
N MET A 58 0.32 3.54 12.31
CA MET A 58 -0.07 4.21 11.08
C MET A 58 -1.41 4.95 11.26
N PRO A 59 -1.62 6.05 10.52
CA PRO A 59 -2.96 6.60 10.35
C PRO A 59 -3.89 5.48 9.86
N ASN A 60 -5.04 5.29 10.52
CA ASN A 60 -5.94 4.12 10.44
C ASN A 60 -6.59 3.90 9.06
N ASP A 61 -5.79 3.78 8.01
CA ASP A 61 -6.22 3.73 6.63
C ASP A 61 -6.18 2.30 6.07
N LEU A 62 -5.50 1.38 6.77
CA LEU A 62 -5.37 -0.03 6.46
C LEU A 62 -5.76 -0.87 7.69
N PRO A 63 -6.31 -2.08 7.48
CA PRO A 63 -6.65 -2.97 8.60
C PRO A 63 -5.38 -3.45 9.33
N PRO A 64 -5.53 -3.80 10.63
CA PRO A 64 -4.46 -4.36 11.45
C PRO A 64 -4.02 -5.75 10.97
#